data_AF-A0A3B9BS43-F1
#
_entry.id   AF-A0A3B9BS43-F1
#
_cell.length_a   1.000
_cell.length_b   1.000
_cell.length_c   1.000
_cell.angle_alpha   90.00
_cell.angle_beta   90.00
_cell.angle_gamma   90.00
#
_symmetry.space_group_name_H-M   'P 1'
#
loop_
_entity.id
_entity.type
_entity.pdbx_description
1 polymer ?
#
loop_
_entity_poly.entity_id
_entity_poly.type
_entity_poly.pdbx_seq_one_letter_code
_entity_poly.pdbx_strand_id
1 'polypeptide(L)'
;MVMLKWKPVFSVGDPAVDYEHRQLLELVNKAAQAILENKSEEVIDQLFGDLLHGISVHFAHEERLMRTSGYDQLDTHKKDHERLLDVLRDIMDCQRHAPQKSSKDLAKLLSDWFIGHFSTHDTRLHNKLGPHYQTNMKPS
;
A
#
# COMPACT_ATOMS: atom_id res chain seq x y z
N MET A 1 -1.10 6.17 -19.02
CA MET A 1 -1.24 5.24 -17.88
C MET A 1 -2.71 4.92 -17.73
N VAL A 2 -3.06 3.69 -17.39
CA VAL A 2 -4.45 3.34 -17.03
C VAL A 2 -4.55 3.42 -15.51
N MET A 3 -5.55 4.14 -15.00
CA MET A 3 -5.85 4.19 -13.57
C MET A 3 -6.00 2.77 -13.03
N LEU A 4 -5.36 2.48 -11.90
CA LEU A 4 -5.58 1.23 -11.19
C LEU A 4 -7.07 1.15 -10.84
N LYS A 5 -7.64 -0.03 -11.03
CA LYS A 5 -9.02 -0.34 -10.65
C LYS A 5 -8.97 -1.42 -9.60
N TRP A 6 -9.87 -1.33 -8.63
CA TRP A 6 -10.10 -2.41 -7.69
C TRP A 6 -10.31 -3.73 -8.44
N LYS A 7 -9.65 -4.79 -7.97
CA LYS A 7 -9.80 -6.15 -8.49
C LYS A 7 -9.98 -7.10 -7.31
N PRO A 8 -10.74 -8.19 -7.47
CA PRO A 8 -10.92 -9.19 -6.41
C PRO A 8 -9.61 -9.75 -5.83
N VAL A 9 -8.53 -9.77 -6.62
CA VAL A 9 -7.20 -10.22 -6.17
C VAL A 9 -6.57 -9.33 -5.09
N PHE A 10 -7.05 -8.09 -4.91
CA PHE A 10 -6.61 -7.20 -3.84
C PHE A 10 -7.43 -7.38 -2.55
N SER A 11 -8.47 -8.21 -2.58
CA SER A 11 -9.27 -8.50 -1.40
C SER A 11 -8.56 -9.52 -0.52
N VAL A 12 -8.59 -9.26 0.78
CA VAL A 12 -8.12 -10.17 1.82
C VAL A 12 -9.28 -10.68 2.68
N GLY A 13 -10.52 -10.57 2.18
CA GLY A 13 -11.72 -11.08 2.84
C GLY A 13 -12.08 -10.42 4.19
N ASP A 14 -11.29 -9.44 4.65
CA ASP A 14 -11.63 -8.59 5.78
C ASP A 14 -12.16 -7.24 5.26
N PRO A 15 -13.42 -6.88 5.54
CA PRO A 15 -14.00 -5.65 5.00
C PRO A 15 -13.30 -4.36 5.40
N ALA A 16 -12.64 -4.32 6.57
CA ALA A 16 -11.92 -3.14 7.03
C ALA A 16 -10.59 -3.00 6.28
N VAL A 17 -9.85 -4.10 6.12
CA VAL A 17 -8.60 -4.10 5.34
C VAL A 17 -8.86 -3.87 3.85
N ASP A 18 -9.91 -4.46 3.28
CA ASP A 18 -10.34 -4.20 1.90
C ASP A 18 -10.72 -2.74 1.67
N TYR A 19 -11.27 -2.07 2.68
CA TYR A 19 -11.54 -0.64 2.62
C TYR A 19 -10.25 0.18 2.59
N GLU A 20 -9.27 -0.16 3.43
CA GLU A 20 -7.94 0.46 3.42
C GLU A 20 -7.27 0.30 2.06
N HIS A 21 -7.27 -0.91 1.48
CA HIS A 21 -6.68 -1.16 0.16
C HIS A 21 -7.30 -0.28 -0.93
N ARG A 22 -8.62 -0.05 -0.87
CA ARG A 22 -9.32 0.86 -1.81
C ARG A 22 -8.87 2.31 -1.63
N GLN A 23 -8.74 2.77 -0.39
CA GLN A 23 -8.26 4.13 -0.10
C GLN A 23 -6.82 4.32 -0.60
N LEU A 24 -5.94 3.33 -0.37
CA LEU A 24 -4.56 3.37 -0.84
C LEU A 24 -4.49 3.34 -2.37
N LEU A 25 -5.32 2.56 -3.04
CA LEU A 25 -5.43 2.53 -4.50
C LEU A 25 -5.84 3.90 -5.05
N GLU A 26 -6.76 4.60 -4.40
CA GLU A 26 -7.14 5.97 -4.77
C GLU A 26 -5.99 6.96 -4.61
N LEU A 27 -5.20 6.86 -3.52
CA LEU A 27 -4.03 7.70 -3.29
C LEU A 27 -2.93 7.45 -4.35
N VAL A 28 -2.63 6.20 -4.67
CA VAL A 28 -1.68 5.83 -5.74
C VAL A 28 -2.12 6.42 -7.07
N ASN A 29 -3.39 6.29 -7.41
CA ASN A 29 -3.95 6.85 -8.63
C ASN A 29 -3.82 8.38 -8.68
N LYS A 30 -4.11 9.09 -7.57
CA LYS A 30 -3.96 10.55 -7.49
C LYS A 30 -2.50 10.97 -7.66
N ALA A 31 -1.57 10.33 -6.97
CA ALA A 31 -0.13 10.61 -7.08
C ALA A 31 0.38 10.36 -8.50
N ALA A 32 0.06 9.20 -9.08
CA ALA A 32 0.43 8.85 -10.45
C ALA A 32 -0.14 9.85 -11.48
N GLN A 33 -1.39 10.28 -11.31
CA GLN A 33 -2.00 11.28 -12.19
C GLN A 33 -1.32 12.64 -12.05
N ALA A 34 -1.04 13.11 -10.84
CA ALA A 34 -0.38 14.39 -10.61
C ALA A 34 1.03 14.44 -11.24
N ILE A 35 1.77 13.32 -11.15
CA ILE A 35 3.06 13.15 -11.82
C ILE A 35 2.92 13.24 -13.35
N LEU A 36 1.93 12.55 -13.93
CA LEU A 36 1.71 12.54 -15.39
C LEU A 36 1.24 13.89 -15.94
N GLU A 37 0.48 14.64 -15.14
CA GLU A 37 0.00 15.99 -15.48
C GLU A 37 1.05 17.08 -15.20
N ASN A 38 2.24 16.70 -14.73
CA ASN A 38 3.30 17.63 -14.30
C ASN A 38 2.76 18.73 -13.39
N LYS A 39 2.00 18.35 -12.35
CA LYS A 39 1.57 19.28 -11.30
C LYS A 39 2.79 19.88 -10.58
N SER A 40 2.55 20.93 -9.78
CA SER A 40 3.61 21.53 -8.98
C SER A 40 4.22 20.50 -8.01
N GLU A 41 5.50 20.68 -7.70
CA GLU A 41 6.23 19.86 -6.74
C GLU A 41 5.49 19.78 -5.40
N GLU A 42 4.95 20.90 -4.91
CA GLU A 42 4.15 20.96 -3.67
C GLU A 42 2.94 20.01 -3.70
N VAL A 43 2.20 19.95 -4.83
CA VAL A 43 1.04 19.05 -4.96
C VAL A 43 1.48 17.60 -4.98
N ILE A 44 2.57 17.29 -5.67
CA ILE A 44 3.10 15.93 -5.77
C ILE A 44 3.64 15.46 -4.41
N ASP A 45 4.39 16.32 -3.71
CA ASP A 45 4.93 16.05 -2.37
C ASP A 45 3.80 15.83 -1.34
N GLN A 46 2.73 16.63 -1.39
CA GLN A 46 1.57 16.42 -0.53
C GLN A 46 0.91 15.07 -0.78
N LEU A 47 0.68 14.70 -2.05
CA LEU A 47 0.07 13.41 -2.40
C LEU A 47 0.95 12.22 -1.99
N PHE A 48 2.27 12.34 -2.12
CA PHE A 48 3.19 11.34 -1.62
C PHE A 48 3.21 11.26 -0.09
N GLY A 49 3.11 12.39 0.61
CA GLY A 49 2.97 12.44 2.06
C GLY A 49 1.70 11.71 2.53
N ASP A 50 0.56 11.98 1.88
CA ASP A 50 -0.70 11.31 2.16
C ASP A 50 -0.61 9.80 1.89
N LEU A 51 0.03 9.41 0.79
CA LEU A 51 0.24 8.00 0.44
C LEU A 51 1.15 7.29 1.44
N LEU A 52 2.29 7.89 1.81
CA LEU A 52 3.22 7.34 2.79
C LEU A 52 2.56 7.18 4.16
N HIS A 53 1.77 8.16 4.57
CA HIS A 53 0.98 8.10 5.82
C HIS A 53 -0.02 6.94 5.76
N GLY A 54 -0.83 6.87 4.69
CA GLY A 54 -1.84 5.83 4.51
C GLY A 54 -1.23 4.42 4.56
N ILE A 55 -0.15 4.20 3.81
CA ILE A 55 0.55 2.90 3.77
C ILE A 55 1.09 2.54 5.16
N SER A 56 1.70 3.50 5.85
CA SER A 56 2.27 3.26 7.19
C SER A 56 1.18 2.88 8.20
N VAL A 57 0.01 3.53 8.14
CA VAL A 57 -1.13 3.20 9.00
C VAL A 57 -1.67 1.80 8.70
N HIS A 58 -1.81 1.48 7.41
CA HIS A 58 -2.26 0.16 6.97
C HIS A 58 -1.31 -0.96 7.40
N PHE A 59 0.01 -0.81 7.18
CA PHE A 59 1.01 -1.77 7.64
C PHE A 59 0.98 -1.97 9.15
N ALA A 60 0.84 -0.89 9.92
CA ALA A 60 0.70 -0.99 11.38
C ALA A 60 -0.58 -1.75 11.79
N HIS A 61 -1.67 -1.59 11.03
CA HIS A 61 -2.89 -2.36 11.26
C HIS A 61 -2.67 -3.84 10.97
N GLU A 62 -2.12 -4.19 9.81
CA GLU A 62 -1.84 -5.59 9.46
C GLU A 62 -0.88 -6.26 10.44
N GLU A 63 0.19 -5.56 10.85
CA GLU A 63 1.13 -6.07 11.86
C GLU A 63 0.46 -6.32 13.20
N ARG A 64 -0.53 -5.48 13.58
CA ARG A 64 -1.35 -5.72 14.76
C ARG A 64 -2.16 -7.00 14.59
N LEU A 65 -2.82 -7.20 13.44
CA LEU A 65 -3.61 -8.40 13.14
C LEU A 65 -2.74 -9.67 13.11
N MET A 66 -1.57 -9.60 12.49
CA MET A 66 -0.58 -10.68 12.47
C MET A 66 -0.12 -11.06 13.87
N ARG A 67 0.14 -10.07 14.73
CA ARG A 67 0.57 -10.29 16.11
C ARG A 67 -0.53 -10.94 16.95
N THR A 68 -1.76 -10.44 16.87
CA THR A 68 -2.88 -10.95 17.69
C THR A 68 -3.34 -12.34 17.25
N SER A 69 -3.11 -12.72 16.01
CA SER A 69 -3.44 -14.04 15.45
C SER A 69 -2.33 -15.09 15.60
N GLY A 70 -1.12 -14.68 16.02
CA GLY A 70 0.03 -15.59 16.09
C GLY A 70 0.59 -15.99 14.72
N TYR A 71 0.55 -15.09 13.75
CA TYR A 71 1.09 -15.31 12.41
C TYR A 71 2.60 -15.60 12.47
N ASP A 72 3.00 -16.78 11.98
CA ASP A 72 4.34 -17.36 12.08
C ASP A 72 5.40 -16.62 11.24
N GLN A 73 4.98 -15.78 10.29
CA GLN A 73 5.87 -15.03 9.39
C GLN A 73 5.83 -13.51 9.61
N LEU A 74 5.37 -13.05 10.79
CA LEU A 74 5.27 -11.62 11.12
C LEU A 74 6.59 -10.87 10.85
N ASP A 75 7.72 -11.39 11.33
CA ASP A 75 9.01 -10.69 11.19
C ASP A 75 9.47 -10.59 9.74
N THR A 76 9.17 -11.60 8.92
CA THR A 76 9.47 -11.57 7.48
C THR A 76 8.56 -10.55 6.78
N HIS A 77 7.27 -10.57 7.08
CA HIS A 77 6.30 -9.65 6.47
C HIS A 77 6.61 -8.19 6.83
N LYS A 78 6.93 -7.92 8.09
CA LYS A 78 7.34 -6.58 8.54
C LYS A 78 8.58 -6.07 7.80
N LYS A 79 9.57 -6.92 7.53
CA LYS A 79 10.74 -6.53 6.73
C LYS A 79 10.35 -6.17 5.29
N ASP A 80 9.34 -6.83 4.74
CA ASP A 80 8.81 -6.48 3.43
C ASP A 80 8.11 -5.12 3.47
N HIS A 81 7.33 -4.81 4.51
CA HIS A 81 6.78 -3.47 4.75
C HIS A 81 7.85 -2.38 4.79
N GLU A 82 8.92 -2.61 5.55
CA GLU A 82 10.04 -1.67 5.68
C GLU A 82 10.70 -1.40 4.32
N ARG A 83 11.00 -2.45 3.54
CA ARG A 83 11.55 -2.33 2.19
C ARG A 83 10.61 -1.56 1.25
N LEU A 84 9.31 -1.80 1.36
CA LEU A 84 8.32 -1.14 0.53
C LEU A 84 8.23 0.36 0.83
N LEU A 85 8.32 0.75 2.10
CA LEU A 85 8.40 2.17 2.50
C LEU A 85 9.68 2.84 2.00
N ASP A 86 10.81 2.13 2.03
CA ASP A 86 12.09 2.66 1.52
C ASP A 86 12.03 2.90 0.01
N VAL A 87 11.47 1.97 -0.76
CA VAL A 87 11.24 2.15 -2.21
C VAL A 87 10.35 3.36 -2.49
N LEU A 88 9.31 3.58 -1.69
CA LEU A 88 8.46 4.76 -1.85
C LEU A 88 9.21 6.07 -1.57
N ARG A 89 10.10 6.09 -0.57
CA ARG A 89 10.96 7.25 -0.29
C ARG A 89 11.94 7.52 -1.44
N ASP A 90 12.53 6.47 -2.01
CA ASP A 90 13.42 6.60 -3.17
C ASP A 90 12.68 7.19 -4.39
N ILE A 91 11.42 6.78 -4.60
CA ILE A 91 10.53 7.32 -5.63
C ILE A 91 10.27 8.81 -5.40
N MET A 92 9.99 9.21 -4.16
CA MET A 92 9.77 10.62 -3.79
C MET A 92 11.01 11.47 -4.04
N ASP A 93 12.19 10.99 -3.62
CA ASP A 93 13.45 11.70 -3.82
C ASP A 93 13.83 11.81 -5.30
N CYS A 94 13.60 10.74 -6.09
CA CYS A 94 13.79 10.79 -7.54
C CYS A 94 12.91 11.84 -8.21
N GLN A 95 11.64 11.95 -7.80
CA GLN A 95 10.71 12.95 -8.33
C GLN A 95 11.17 14.38 -8.01
N ARG A 96 11.70 14.61 -6.81
CA ARG A 96 12.20 15.92 -6.37
C ARG A 96 13.45 16.35 -7.15
N HIS A 97 14.40 15.43 -7.36
CA HIS A 97 15.69 15.75 -7.96
C HIS A 97 15.73 15.61 -9.49
N ALA A 98 14.83 14.82 -10.08
CA ALA A 98 14.79 14.56 -11.52
C ALA A 98 13.36 14.50 -12.11
N PRO A 99 12.50 15.53 -11.89
CA PRO A 99 11.07 15.49 -12.24
C PRO A 99 10.78 15.28 -13.74
N GLN A 100 11.75 15.60 -14.61
CA GLN A 100 11.61 15.50 -16.07
C GLN A 100 12.09 14.15 -16.63
N LYS A 101 12.83 13.34 -15.87
CA LYS A 101 13.28 12.02 -16.32
C LYS A 101 12.24 10.96 -15.92
N SER A 102 11.20 10.93 -16.75
CA SER A 102 10.18 9.88 -16.85
C SER A 102 9.14 9.80 -15.73
N SER A 103 8.28 10.82 -15.66
CA SER A 103 7.00 10.79 -14.93
C SER A 103 6.17 9.52 -15.22
N LYS A 104 6.28 8.96 -16.43
CA LYS A 104 5.64 7.69 -16.80
C LYS A 104 6.26 6.48 -16.11
N ASP A 105 7.59 6.38 -16.07
CA ASP A 105 8.26 5.26 -15.40
C ASP A 105 8.06 5.33 -13.89
N LEU A 106 8.06 6.54 -13.33
CA LEU A 106 7.79 6.74 -11.90
C LEU A 106 6.36 6.36 -11.52
N ALA A 107 5.38 6.84 -12.28
CA ALA A 107 3.98 6.43 -12.09
C ALA A 107 3.82 4.91 -12.25
N LYS A 108 4.52 4.30 -13.20
CA LYS A 108 4.51 2.84 -13.41
C LYS A 108 5.11 2.10 -12.24
N LEU A 109 6.26 2.54 -11.74
CA LEU A 109 6.93 1.94 -10.59
C LEU A 109 6.03 1.98 -9.35
N LEU A 110 5.35 3.11 -9.10
CA LEU A 110 4.40 3.23 -7.99
C LEU A 110 3.22 2.26 -8.11
N SER A 111 2.63 2.15 -9.31
CA SER A 111 1.53 1.22 -9.56
C SER A 111 1.95 -0.25 -9.46
N ASP A 112 3.12 -0.61 -10.00
CA ASP A 112 3.66 -1.97 -9.93
C ASP A 112 4.00 -2.36 -8.49
N TRP A 113 4.54 -1.42 -7.69
CA TRP A 113 4.78 -1.57 -6.26
C TRP A 113 3.49 -1.89 -5.51
N PHE A 114 2.42 -1.10 -5.76
CA PHE A 114 1.12 -1.32 -5.14
C PHE A 114 0.58 -2.72 -5.49
N ILE A 115 0.52 -3.05 -6.79
CA ILE A 115 0.03 -4.36 -7.23
C ILE A 115 0.85 -5.50 -6.61
N GLY A 116 2.18 -5.35 -6.56
CA GLY A 116 3.09 -6.37 -6.06
C GLY A 116 2.80 -6.73 -4.60
N HIS A 117 2.67 -5.73 -3.73
CA HIS A 117 2.38 -5.94 -2.32
C HIS A 117 0.99 -6.58 -2.11
N PHE A 118 -0.08 -5.90 -2.54
CA PHE A 118 -1.47 -6.29 -2.28
C PHE A 118 -1.90 -7.60 -2.95
N SER A 119 -1.21 -8.06 -4.01
CA SER A 119 -1.58 -9.32 -4.69
C SER A 119 -0.83 -10.55 -4.19
N THR A 120 0.25 -10.40 -3.42
CA THR A 120 1.13 -11.54 -3.09
C THR A 120 1.38 -11.73 -1.60
N HIS A 121 1.49 -10.65 -0.83
CA HIS A 121 1.86 -10.73 0.58
C HIS A 121 0.59 -10.88 1.45
N ASP A 122 -0.42 -10.07 1.20
CA ASP A 122 -1.63 -10.04 2.03
C ASP A 122 -2.55 -11.22 1.73
N THR A 123 -2.52 -11.76 0.50
CA THR A 123 -3.25 -12.99 0.16
C THR A 123 -2.79 -14.18 1.01
N ARG A 124 -1.49 -14.24 1.36
CA ARG A 124 -0.96 -15.29 2.24
C ARG A 124 -1.39 -15.09 3.69
N LEU A 125 -1.45 -13.84 4.14
CA LEU A 125 -2.00 -13.47 5.46
C LEU A 125 -3.47 -13.93 5.55
N HIS A 126 -4.29 -13.63 4.56
CA HIS A 126 -5.70 -14.04 4.52
C HIS A 126 -5.88 -15.57 4.60
N ASN A 127 -5.14 -16.34 3.81
CA ASN A 127 -5.26 -17.80 3.80
C ASN A 127 -4.97 -18.44 5.18
N LYS A 128 -4.19 -17.77 6.03
CA LYS A 128 -3.87 -18.21 7.40
C LYS A 128 -4.87 -17.71 8.44
N LEU A 129 -5.41 -16.50 8.27
CA LEU A 129 -6.39 -15.91 9.20
C LEU A 129 -7.81 -16.48 9.01
N GLY A 130 -8.15 -16.88 7.78
CA GLY A 130 -9.47 -17.37 7.41
C GLY A 130 -10.58 -16.29 7.56
N PRO A 131 -11.79 -16.54 7.05
CA PRO A 131 -12.92 -15.59 7.15
C PRO A 131 -13.49 -15.43 8.57
N HIS A 132 -12.90 -16.04 9.60
CA HIS A 132 -13.46 -16.16 10.95
C HIS A 132 -12.88 -15.19 12.00
N TYR A 133 -12.11 -14.17 11.60
CA TYR A 133 -11.53 -13.22 12.55
C TYR A 133 -12.58 -12.39 13.36
N GLN A 134 -13.88 -12.48 13.02
CA GLN A 134 -14.94 -11.75 13.71
C GLN A 134 -15.44 -12.35 15.04
N THR A 135 -14.94 -13.48 15.56
CA THR A 135 -15.62 -14.16 16.70
C THR A 135 -14.91 -14.20 18.06
N ASN A 136 -13.70 -13.64 18.23
CA ASN A 136 -12.95 -13.85 19.49
C ASN A 136 -12.63 -12.61 20.33
N MET A 137 -13.42 -11.54 20.25
CA MET A 137 -13.52 -10.60 21.39
C MET A 137 -14.57 -11.12 22.39
N LYS A 138 -14.18 -12.09 23.23
CA LYS A 138 -14.92 -12.33 24.47
C LYS A 138 -14.54 -11.23 25.47
N PRO A 139 -15.50 -10.44 25.99
CA PRO A 139 -15.23 -9.62 27.15
C PRO A 139 -15.05 -10.55 28.37
N SER A 140 -13.92 -10.38 29.05
CA SER A 140 -13.72 -10.84 30.43
C SER A 140 -14.60 -10.07 31.39
#